data_AF-A0A936D8B6-F1
#
_entry.id   AF-A0A936D8B6-F1
#
_cell.length_a   1.000
_cell.length_b   1.000
_cell.length_c   1.000
_cell.angle_alpha   90.00
_cell.angle_beta   90.00
_cell.angle_gamma   90.00
#
_symmetry.space_group_name_H-M   'P 1'
#
loop_
_entity.id
_entity.type
_entity.pdbx_description
1 polymer ?
#
loop_
_entity_poly.entity_id
_entity_poly.type
_entity_poly.pdbx_seq_one_letter_code
_entity_poly.pdbx_strand_id
1 'polypeptide(L)'
;MSTSVVIVGLSVWSAVAWLVSATALAGISVIVARRWRARFGTALREEVAPHVGELPPQQALAVLSALHGRALASPLLERVAELEQLAATQPAQALAGARELVAAQPRAVPALSLCARLEFALHEPTAAATWTRAIAAALRGGANAAAARELEAHAEQREALGLSQAELRALAKALAARGAHEQAAWCEARAADD
;
A
#
# COMPACT_ATOMS: atom_id res chain seq x y z
N MET A 1 -52.57 36.34 42.87
CA MET A 1 -52.49 37.11 41.62
C MET A 1 -51.02 37.23 41.20
N SER A 2 -50.77 36.99 39.92
CA SER A 2 -49.60 37.40 39.12
C SER A 2 -48.21 36.83 39.45
N THR A 3 -47.69 36.01 38.53
CA THR A 3 -46.30 36.05 38.02
C THR A 3 -46.21 35.18 36.76
N SER A 4 -46.70 35.69 35.63
CA SER A 4 -46.51 35.09 34.30
C SER A 4 -45.96 36.14 33.34
N VAL A 5 -44.77 36.68 33.63
CA VAL A 5 -44.05 37.58 32.71
C VAL A 5 -42.53 37.44 32.92
N VAL A 6 -41.92 36.31 32.52
CA VAL A 6 -40.44 36.27 32.30
C VAL A 6 -40.01 35.34 31.15
N ILE A 7 -40.80 34.34 30.76
CA ILE A 7 -40.28 33.25 29.89
C ILE A 7 -40.22 33.59 28.39
N VAL A 8 -40.85 34.67 27.92
CA VAL A 8 -40.88 35.00 26.47
C VAL A 8 -39.63 35.77 26.00
N GLY A 9 -38.84 36.34 26.91
CA GLY A 9 -37.69 37.19 26.54
C GLY A 9 -36.42 36.45 26.12
N LEU A 10 -36.23 35.18 26.53
CA LEU A 10 -34.97 34.45 26.29
C LEU A 10 -34.92 33.67 24.96
N SER A 11 -36.06 33.36 24.35
CA SER A 11 -36.09 32.51 23.14
C SER A 11 -35.80 33.28 21.85
N VAL A 12 -36.09 34.58 21.81
CA VAL A 12 -35.90 35.41 20.60
C VAL A 12 -34.42 35.75 20.38
N TRP A 13 -33.65 35.98 21.45
CA TRP A 13 -32.23 36.32 21.34
C TRP A 13 -31.35 35.14 20.89
N SER A 14 -31.74 33.91 21.23
CA SER A 14 -31.03 32.72 20.73
C SER A 14 -31.25 32.53 19.23
N ALA A 15 -32.49 32.67 18.74
CA ALA A 15 -32.79 32.48 17.31
C ALA A 15 -32.05 33.47 16.38
N VAL A 16 -31.88 34.73 16.83
CA VAL A 16 -31.12 35.74 16.07
C VAL A 16 -29.62 35.45 16.06
N ALA A 17 -29.05 34.94 17.16
CA ALA A 17 -27.64 34.55 17.22
C ALA A 17 -27.30 33.38 16.29
N TRP A 18 -28.21 32.42 16.10
CA TRP A 18 -28.03 31.31 15.16
C TRP A 18 -28.13 31.76 13.69
N LEU A 19 -29.02 32.71 13.38
CA LEU A 19 -29.17 33.24 12.01
C LEU A 19 -27.98 34.11 11.57
N VAL A 20 -27.40 34.89 12.49
CA VAL A 20 -26.20 35.71 12.21
C VAL A 20 -24.95 34.83 12.06
N SER A 21 -24.84 33.73 12.83
CA SER A 21 -23.72 32.79 12.72
C SER A 21 -23.75 31.97 11.41
N ALA A 22 -24.94 31.57 10.94
CA ALA A 22 -25.08 30.84 9.68
C ALA A 22 -24.78 31.72 8.44
N THR A 23 -25.19 32.99 8.47
CA THR A 23 -24.92 33.94 7.37
C THR A 23 -23.45 34.38 7.32
N ALA A 24 -22.77 34.51 8.47
CA ALA A 24 -21.33 34.77 8.52
C ALA A 24 -20.50 33.59 7.98
N LEU A 25 -20.87 32.35 8.30
CA LEU A 25 -20.21 31.14 7.77
C LEU A 25 -20.42 30.97 6.26
N ALA A 26 -21.62 31.29 5.75
CA ALA A 26 -21.91 31.29 4.32
C ALA A 26 -21.13 32.38 3.57
N GLY A 27 -20.99 33.58 4.16
CA GLY A 27 -20.19 34.67 3.59
C GLY A 27 -18.70 34.34 3.53
N ILE A 28 -18.13 33.76 4.59
CA ILE A 28 -16.71 33.38 4.65
C ILE A 28 -16.42 32.26 3.64
N SER A 29 -17.29 31.26 3.51
CA SER A 29 -17.11 30.17 2.54
C SER A 29 -17.21 30.66 1.08
N VAL A 30 -18.09 31.62 0.78
CA VAL A 30 -18.16 32.26 -0.55
C VAL A 30 -16.93 33.13 -0.83
N ILE A 31 -16.42 33.88 0.16
CA ILE A 31 -15.22 34.70 0.01
C ILE A 31 -13.97 33.81 -0.15
N VAL A 32 -13.84 32.73 0.62
CA VAL A 32 -12.75 31.74 0.48
C VAL A 32 -12.85 31.03 -0.86
N ALA A 33 -14.05 30.60 -1.29
CA ALA A 33 -14.25 29.97 -2.59
C ALA A 33 -13.94 30.91 -3.75
N ARG A 34 -14.36 32.18 -3.69
CA ARG A 34 -14.01 33.19 -4.71
C ARG A 34 -12.53 33.52 -4.71
N ARG A 35 -11.87 33.59 -3.54
CA ARG A 35 -10.44 33.86 -3.43
C ARG A 35 -9.59 32.67 -3.88
N TRP A 36 -10.06 31.43 -3.67
CA TRP A 36 -9.48 30.22 -4.26
C TRP A 36 -9.69 30.18 -5.78
N ARG A 37 -10.88 30.50 -6.28
CA ARG A 37 -11.15 30.56 -7.73
C ARG A 37 -10.37 31.68 -8.43
N ALA A 38 -10.12 32.81 -7.76
CA ALA A 38 -9.27 33.86 -8.31
C ALA A 38 -7.77 33.48 -8.28
N ARG A 39 -7.35 32.63 -7.35
CA ARG A 39 -5.94 32.20 -7.19
C ARG A 39 -5.59 30.92 -7.97
N PHE A 40 -6.58 30.09 -8.29
CA PHE A 40 -6.41 28.79 -8.98
C PHE A 40 -7.31 28.63 -10.22
N GLY A 41 -8.21 29.57 -10.52
CA GLY A 41 -9.18 29.46 -11.62
C GLY A 41 -8.67 29.89 -12.99
N THR A 42 -7.38 30.21 -13.11
CA THR A 42 -6.73 30.31 -14.42
C THR A 42 -5.53 29.37 -14.40
N ALA A 43 -5.59 28.34 -15.23
CA ALA A 43 -4.63 27.24 -15.35
C ALA A 43 -4.66 26.13 -14.27
N LEU A 44 -5.82 25.52 -14.03
CA LEU A 44 -5.85 24.07 -13.84
C LEU A 44 -6.08 23.45 -15.21
N ARG A 45 -5.02 23.43 -16.01
CA ARG A 45 -4.84 22.34 -16.97
C ARG A 45 -4.85 21.08 -16.11
N GLU A 46 -5.67 20.13 -16.48
CA GLU A 46 -5.68 18.79 -15.91
C GLU A 46 -4.32 18.16 -16.21
N GLU A 47 -3.31 18.51 -15.41
CA GLU A 47 -2.09 17.72 -15.32
C GLU A 47 -2.52 16.43 -14.65
N VAL A 48 -2.67 15.41 -15.50
CA VAL A 48 -2.83 14.01 -15.13
C VAL A 48 -1.92 13.76 -13.92
N ALA A 49 -2.53 13.59 -12.74
CA ALA A 49 -1.77 13.16 -11.58
C ALA A 49 -1.05 11.87 -11.98
N PRO A 50 0.29 11.79 -11.83
CA PRO A 50 1.05 10.67 -12.34
C PRO A 50 0.44 9.37 -11.79
N HIS A 51 0.15 8.43 -12.68
CA HIS A 51 -0.25 7.10 -12.26
C HIS A 51 0.87 6.54 -11.38
N VAL A 52 0.61 6.48 -10.07
CA VAL A 52 1.61 6.04 -9.07
C VAL A 52 2.12 4.62 -9.38
N GLY A 53 1.36 3.83 -10.13
CA GLY A 53 1.76 2.52 -10.64
C GLY A 53 2.88 2.52 -11.70
N GLU A 54 3.14 3.65 -12.35
CA GLU A 54 4.18 3.80 -13.39
C GLU A 54 5.45 4.48 -12.86
N LEU A 55 5.42 5.00 -11.63
CA LEU A 55 6.57 5.65 -11.02
C LEU A 55 7.59 4.62 -10.52
N PRO A 56 8.90 4.94 -10.61
CA PRO A 56 9.93 4.18 -9.91
C PRO A 56 9.62 4.10 -8.41
N PRO A 57 9.96 3.00 -7.72
CA PRO A 57 9.55 2.75 -6.33
C PRO A 57 9.87 3.92 -5.38
N GLN A 58 11.02 4.57 -5.56
CA GLN A 58 11.45 5.71 -4.75
C GLN A 58 10.56 6.95 -4.97
N GLN A 59 10.10 7.19 -6.20
CA GLN A 59 9.22 8.31 -6.53
C GLN A 59 7.78 8.03 -6.10
N ALA A 60 7.30 6.79 -6.25
CA ALA A 60 6.01 6.37 -5.73
C ALA A 60 5.95 6.54 -4.20
N LEU A 61 7.00 6.14 -3.49
CA LEU A 61 7.13 6.34 -2.05
C LEU A 61 7.20 7.83 -1.68
N ALA A 62 7.90 8.66 -2.43
CA ALA A 62 7.95 10.10 -2.20
C ALA A 62 6.57 10.76 -2.36
N VAL A 63 5.83 10.41 -3.42
CA VAL A 63 4.46 10.91 -3.67
C VAL A 63 3.50 10.44 -2.57
N LEU A 64 3.56 9.16 -2.20
CA LEU A 64 2.73 8.63 -1.13
C LEU A 64 3.10 9.24 0.24
N SER A 65 4.38 9.57 0.47
CA SER A 65 4.85 10.25 1.68
C SER A 65 4.32 11.66 1.78
N ALA A 66 4.32 12.38 0.65
CA ALA A 66 3.76 13.72 0.55
C ALA A 66 2.24 13.70 0.80
N LEU A 67 1.52 12.70 0.29
CA LEU A 67 0.08 12.55 0.48
C LEU A 67 -0.31 12.19 1.92
N HIS A 68 0.52 11.41 2.62
CA HIS A 68 0.27 11.00 4.01
C HIS A 68 0.88 11.95 5.05
N GLY A 69 1.61 12.99 4.62
CA GLY A 69 2.25 13.97 5.50
C GLY A 69 3.31 13.36 6.43
N ARG A 70 3.89 12.21 6.07
CA ARG A 70 4.90 11.46 6.83
C ARG A 70 5.90 10.83 5.86
N ALA A 71 7.18 10.79 6.22
CA ALA A 71 8.17 10.05 5.43
C ALA A 71 7.81 8.55 5.42
N LEU A 72 7.45 8.01 4.26
CA LEU A 72 7.26 6.57 4.02
C LEU A 72 8.59 5.87 3.68
N ALA A 73 9.72 6.57 3.79
CA ALA A 73 11.04 5.94 3.86
C ALA A 73 11.08 5.12 5.15
N SER A 74 10.53 3.91 5.08
CA SER A 74 10.55 2.97 6.17
C SER A 74 12.00 2.54 6.36
N PRO A 75 12.55 2.58 7.58
CA PRO A 75 13.90 2.06 7.86
C PRO A 75 14.08 0.62 7.37
N LEU A 76 12.99 -0.15 7.29
CA LEU A 76 12.97 -1.47 6.66
C LEU A 76 13.33 -1.41 5.16
N LEU A 77 12.70 -0.52 4.40
CA LEU A 77 12.91 -0.42 2.95
C LEU A 77 14.31 0.10 2.62
N GLU A 78 14.83 1.04 3.41
CA GLU A 78 16.22 1.49 3.33
C GLU A 78 17.18 0.32 3.57
N ARG A 79 16.96 -0.43 4.66
CA ARG A 79 17.79 -1.58 4.99
C ARG A 79 17.72 -2.70 3.94
N VAL A 80 16.54 -2.95 3.37
CA VAL A 80 16.37 -3.92 2.27
C VAL A 80 17.13 -3.45 1.03
N ALA A 81 17.07 -2.15 0.68
CA ALA A 81 17.81 -1.61 -0.45
C ALA A 81 19.34 -1.70 -0.27
N GLU A 82 19.84 -1.46 0.95
CA GLU A 82 21.27 -1.68 1.29
C GLU A 82 21.67 -3.14 1.09
N LEU A 83 20.85 -4.08 1.55
CA LEU A 83 21.11 -5.51 1.39
C LEU A 83 21.02 -5.96 -0.07
N GLU A 84 20.13 -5.38 -0.87
CA GLU A 84 20.09 -5.60 -2.32
C GLU A 84 21.36 -5.13 -3.02
N GLN A 85 21.91 -3.97 -2.64
CA GLN A 85 23.19 -3.51 -3.16
C GLN A 85 24.34 -4.42 -2.72
N LEU A 86 24.34 -4.84 -1.46
CA LEU A 86 25.35 -5.76 -0.93
C LEU A 86 25.31 -7.11 -1.65
N ALA A 87 24.12 -7.60 -2.01
CA ALA A 87 23.94 -8.89 -2.68
C ALA A 87 24.71 -9.00 -4.02
N ALA A 88 24.95 -7.88 -4.71
CA ALA A 88 25.70 -7.85 -5.96
C ALA A 88 27.18 -8.21 -5.78
N THR A 89 27.74 -8.00 -4.59
CA THR A 89 29.16 -8.23 -4.30
C THR A 89 29.39 -9.34 -3.28
N GLN A 90 28.48 -9.48 -2.31
CA GLN A 90 28.59 -10.37 -1.16
C GLN A 90 27.23 -11.05 -0.86
N PRO A 91 26.75 -11.96 -1.73
CA PRO A 91 25.41 -12.54 -1.62
C PRO A 91 25.20 -13.34 -0.32
N ALA A 92 26.22 -14.06 0.16
CA ALA A 92 26.13 -14.79 1.43
C ALA A 92 25.97 -13.85 2.64
N GLN A 93 26.66 -12.71 2.64
CA GLN A 93 26.54 -11.71 3.70
C GLN A 93 25.19 -10.99 3.63
N ALA A 94 24.72 -10.66 2.42
CA ALA A 94 23.39 -10.10 2.20
C ALA A 94 22.29 -11.05 2.67
N LEU A 95 22.43 -12.36 2.43
CA LEU A 95 21.49 -13.37 2.91
C LEU A 95 21.46 -13.44 4.43
N ALA A 96 22.61 -13.41 5.10
CA ALA A 96 22.67 -13.37 6.56
C ALA A 96 21.90 -12.15 7.12
N GLY A 97 22.15 -10.96 6.56
CA GLY A 97 21.43 -9.74 6.95
C GLY A 97 19.94 -9.78 6.64
N ALA A 98 19.53 -10.38 5.51
CA ALA A 98 18.11 -10.57 5.18
C ALA A 98 17.42 -11.53 6.16
N ARG A 99 18.10 -12.62 6.55
CA ARG A 99 17.60 -13.58 7.57
C ARG A 99 17.45 -12.92 8.93
N GLU A 100 18.39 -12.08 9.34
CA GLU A 100 18.27 -11.27 10.56
C GLU A 100 17.05 -10.33 10.50
N LEU A 101 16.85 -9.66 9.36
CA LEU A 101 15.71 -8.77 9.18
C LEU A 101 14.37 -9.52 9.24
N VAL A 102 14.30 -10.72 8.64
CA VAL A 102 13.13 -11.60 8.69
C VAL A 102 12.91 -12.12 10.11
N ALA A 103 13.97 -12.44 10.86
CA ALA A 103 13.83 -12.86 12.26
C ALA A 103 13.26 -11.73 13.13
N ALA A 104 13.73 -10.49 12.91
CA ALA A 104 13.20 -9.30 13.59
C ALA A 104 11.77 -8.94 13.15
N GLN A 105 11.45 -9.13 11.87
CA GLN A 105 10.16 -8.76 11.27
C GLN A 105 9.61 -9.90 10.38
N PRO A 106 9.00 -10.94 10.98
CA PRO A 106 8.64 -12.18 10.25
C PRO A 106 7.58 -12.04 9.15
N ARG A 107 6.91 -10.89 9.08
CA ARG A 107 5.86 -10.59 8.08
C ARG A 107 6.26 -9.49 7.10
N ALA A 108 7.49 -8.99 7.16
CA ALA A 108 7.97 -7.96 6.26
C ALA A 108 8.18 -8.55 4.85
N VAL A 109 7.20 -8.35 3.97
CA VAL A 109 7.20 -8.87 2.59
C VAL A 109 8.47 -8.54 1.81
N PRO A 110 8.99 -7.29 1.83
CA PRO A 110 10.23 -6.97 1.10
C PRO A 110 11.43 -7.79 1.58
N ALA A 111 11.52 -8.02 2.89
CA ALA A 111 12.60 -8.81 3.50
C ALA A 111 12.51 -10.29 3.15
N LEU A 112 11.30 -10.84 3.24
CA LEU A 112 11.01 -12.22 2.88
C LEU A 112 11.30 -12.50 1.41
N SER A 113 10.92 -11.57 0.52
CA SER A 113 11.15 -11.70 -0.92
C SER A 113 12.64 -11.63 -1.25
N LEU A 114 13.38 -10.67 -0.65
CA LEU A 114 14.84 -10.62 -0.78
C LEU A 114 15.51 -11.90 -0.27
N CYS A 115 15.11 -12.38 0.91
CA CYS A 115 15.63 -13.62 1.49
C CYS A 115 15.37 -14.81 0.57
N ALA A 116 14.16 -14.98 0.05
CA ALA A 116 13.81 -16.06 -0.88
C ALA A 116 14.66 -16.01 -2.16
N ARG A 117 14.79 -14.84 -2.80
CA ARG A 117 15.60 -14.65 -4.00
C ARG A 117 17.06 -15.03 -3.77
N LEU A 118 17.64 -14.61 -2.65
CA LEU A 118 19.02 -14.93 -2.29
C LEU A 118 19.18 -16.42 -1.96
N GLU A 119 18.23 -17.02 -1.27
CA GLU A 119 18.23 -18.46 -0.98
C GLU A 119 18.15 -19.29 -2.27
N PHE A 120 17.35 -18.88 -3.25
CA PHE A 120 17.36 -19.53 -4.57
C PHE A 120 18.70 -19.36 -5.30
N ALA A 121 19.25 -18.15 -5.34
CA ALA A 121 20.53 -17.89 -6.00
C ALA A 121 21.69 -18.70 -5.38
N LEU A 122 21.65 -18.92 -4.07
CA LEU A 122 22.64 -19.67 -3.31
C LEU A 122 22.30 -21.16 -3.17
N HIS A 123 21.21 -21.63 -3.79
CA HIS A 123 20.76 -23.03 -3.75
C HIS A 123 20.55 -23.57 -2.32
N GLU A 124 20.03 -22.72 -1.44
CA GLU A 124 19.72 -23.09 -0.06
C GLU A 124 18.47 -23.99 0.00
N PRO A 125 18.45 -25.02 0.85
CA PRO A 125 17.34 -25.96 0.94
C PRO A 125 16.03 -25.33 1.43
N THR A 126 16.11 -24.16 2.09
CA THR A 126 14.95 -23.43 2.62
C THR A 126 14.27 -22.52 1.60
N ALA A 127 14.85 -22.34 0.40
CA ALA A 127 14.42 -21.33 -0.56
C ALA A 127 12.92 -21.41 -0.89
N ALA A 128 12.42 -22.60 -1.21
CA ALA A 128 11.01 -22.82 -1.55
C ALA A 128 10.05 -22.49 -0.39
N ALA A 129 10.43 -22.82 0.85
CA ALA A 129 9.63 -22.51 2.03
C ALA A 129 9.61 -21.00 2.32
N THR A 130 10.77 -20.33 2.21
CA THR A 130 10.88 -18.88 2.38
C THR A 130 10.09 -18.13 1.31
N TRP A 131 10.15 -18.59 0.06
CA TRP A 131 9.40 -18.03 -1.06
C TRP A 131 7.88 -18.18 -0.89
N THR A 132 7.41 -19.38 -0.53
CA THR A 132 5.99 -19.62 -0.20
C THR A 132 5.53 -18.67 0.90
N ARG A 133 6.32 -18.48 1.96
CA ARG A 133 6.03 -17.55 3.04
C ARG A 133 5.99 -16.09 2.58
N ALA A 134 6.88 -15.70 1.65
CA ALA A 134 6.89 -14.36 1.07
C ALA A 134 5.59 -14.07 0.30
N ILE A 135 5.17 -14.99 -0.57
CA ILE A 135 3.94 -14.87 -1.36
C ILE A 135 2.71 -14.86 -0.44
N ALA A 136 2.62 -15.79 0.51
CA ALA A 136 1.53 -15.83 1.49
C ALA A 136 1.45 -14.55 2.34
N ALA A 137 2.60 -13.99 2.76
CA ALA A 137 2.64 -12.72 3.47
C ALA A 137 2.17 -11.55 2.60
N ALA A 138 2.57 -11.53 1.32
CA ALA A 138 2.14 -10.52 0.36
C ALA A 138 0.63 -10.55 0.13
N LEU A 139 0.05 -11.72 -0.10
CA LEU A 139 -1.40 -11.89 -0.29
C LEU A 139 -2.19 -11.47 0.96
N ARG A 140 -1.77 -11.90 2.16
CA ARG A 140 -2.42 -11.51 3.41
C ARG A 140 -2.29 -10.02 3.72
N GLY A 141 -1.20 -9.40 3.29
CA GLY A 141 -0.97 -7.96 3.42
C GLY A 141 -1.65 -7.11 2.35
N GLY A 142 -2.40 -7.71 1.40
CA GLY A 142 -3.03 -7.02 0.29
C GLY A 142 -2.07 -6.57 -0.82
N ALA A 143 -0.79 -6.98 -0.76
CA ALA A 143 0.23 -6.69 -1.76
C ALA A 143 0.15 -7.68 -2.95
N ASN A 144 -1.05 -7.83 -3.52
CA ASN A 144 -1.35 -8.83 -4.54
C ASN A 144 -0.48 -8.71 -5.80
N ALA A 145 -0.19 -7.47 -6.23
CA ALA A 145 0.70 -7.22 -7.37
C ALA A 145 2.15 -7.63 -7.09
N ALA A 146 2.61 -7.53 -5.83
CA ALA A 146 3.93 -8.02 -5.44
C ALA A 146 3.97 -9.55 -5.43
N ALA A 147 2.94 -10.20 -4.86
CA ALA A 147 2.80 -11.66 -4.88
C ALA A 147 2.83 -12.23 -6.30
N ALA A 148 2.11 -11.61 -7.23
CA ALA A 148 2.09 -12.02 -8.63
C ALA A 148 3.46 -11.85 -9.30
N ARG A 149 4.13 -10.70 -9.14
CA ARG A 149 5.49 -10.46 -9.68
C ARG A 149 6.49 -11.48 -9.15
N GLU A 150 6.38 -11.85 -7.88
CA GLU A 150 7.28 -12.83 -7.27
C GLU A 150 7.09 -14.23 -7.87
N LEU A 151 5.85 -14.62 -8.22
CA LEU A 151 5.61 -15.86 -8.96
C LEU A 151 6.13 -15.76 -10.41
N GLU A 152 5.88 -14.65 -11.10
CA GLU A 152 6.35 -14.43 -12.47
C GLU A 152 7.87 -14.51 -12.58
N ALA A 153 8.60 -13.94 -11.61
CA ALA A 153 10.07 -13.95 -11.57
C ALA A 153 10.66 -15.35 -11.33
N HIS A 154 9.89 -16.25 -10.72
CA HIS A 154 10.31 -17.60 -10.32
C HIS A 154 9.33 -18.67 -10.86
N ALA A 155 8.83 -18.46 -12.08
CA ALA A 155 7.79 -19.31 -12.67
C ALA A 155 8.25 -20.76 -12.84
N GLU A 156 9.55 -20.99 -13.04
CA GLU A 156 10.14 -22.32 -13.16
C GLU A 156 10.10 -23.10 -11.83
N GLN A 157 10.08 -22.39 -10.70
CA GLN A 157 10.06 -22.97 -9.36
C GLN A 157 8.64 -23.15 -8.81
N ARG A 158 7.59 -22.83 -9.58
CA ARG A 158 6.18 -22.85 -9.13
C ARG A 158 5.70 -24.17 -8.54
N GLU A 159 6.25 -25.31 -8.96
CA GLU A 159 5.88 -26.62 -8.41
C GLU A 159 6.31 -26.79 -6.94
N ALA A 160 7.32 -26.04 -6.49
CA ALA A 160 7.77 -26.04 -5.10
C ALA A 160 6.92 -25.14 -4.17
N LEU A 161 5.90 -24.46 -4.73
CA LEU A 161 5.04 -23.53 -4.02
C LEU A 161 4.02 -24.29 -3.15
N GLY A 162 4.06 -24.06 -1.83
CA GLY A 162 3.18 -24.69 -0.85
C GLY A 162 2.09 -23.77 -0.30
N LEU A 163 1.31 -23.12 -1.18
CA LEU A 163 0.21 -22.24 -0.78
C LEU A 163 -1.08 -23.00 -0.50
N SER A 164 -1.92 -22.49 0.40
CA SER A 164 -3.27 -23.01 0.61
C SER A 164 -4.18 -22.73 -0.59
N GLN A 165 -5.27 -23.49 -0.72
CA GLN A 165 -6.30 -23.30 -1.76
C GLN A 165 -6.80 -21.83 -1.84
N ALA A 166 -7.04 -21.20 -0.69
CA ALA A 166 -7.50 -19.81 -0.64
C ALA A 166 -6.43 -18.83 -1.16
N GLU A 167 -5.16 -19.06 -0.84
CA GLU A 167 -4.04 -18.26 -1.30
C GLU A 167 -3.79 -18.46 -2.80
N LEU A 168 -3.90 -19.69 -3.31
CA LEU A 168 -3.80 -20.00 -4.73
C LEU A 168 -4.88 -19.26 -5.55
N ARG A 169 -6.14 -19.26 -5.10
CA ARG A 169 -7.21 -18.50 -5.76
C ARG A 169 -7.00 -16.99 -5.70
N ALA A 170 -6.45 -16.48 -4.59
CA ALA A 170 -6.11 -15.06 -4.47
C ALA A 170 -4.98 -14.67 -5.43
N LEU A 171 -3.97 -15.53 -5.55
CA LEU A 171 -2.85 -15.35 -6.47
C LEU A 171 -3.29 -15.45 -7.94
N ALA A 172 -4.16 -16.40 -8.27
CA ALA A 172 -4.74 -16.54 -9.61
C ALA A 172 -5.43 -15.24 -10.06
N LYS A 173 -6.26 -14.64 -9.19
CA LYS A 173 -6.91 -13.36 -9.45
C LYS A 173 -5.90 -12.23 -9.66
N ALA A 174 -4.84 -12.20 -8.85
CA ALA A 174 -3.77 -11.20 -8.98
C ALA A 174 -3.00 -11.32 -10.31
N LEU A 175 -2.74 -12.55 -10.77
CA LEU A 175 -2.08 -12.84 -12.04
C LEU A 175 -2.99 -12.51 -13.24
N ALA A 176 -4.26 -12.90 -13.18
CA ALA A 176 -5.24 -12.58 -14.22
C ALA A 176 -5.42 -11.06 -14.40
N ALA A 177 -5.45 -10.30 -13.31
CA ALA A 177 -5.50 -8.84 -13.35
C ALA A 177 -4.26 -8.20 -14.00
N ARG A 178 -3.15 -8.93 -14.08
CA ARG A 178 -1.90 -8.50 -14.74
C ARG A 178 -1.73 -9.05 -16.16
N GLY A 179 -2.68 -9.86 -16.65
CA GLY A 179 -2.58 -10.52 -17.97
C GLY A 179 -1.74 -11.80 -18.00
N ALA A 180 -1.27 -12.27 -16.84
CA ALA A 180 -0.52 -13.52 -16.70
C ALA A 180 -1.49 -14.73 -16.68
N HIS A 181 -2.23 -14.92 -17.77
CA HIS A 181 -3.35 -15.87 -17.83
C HIS A 181 -2.92 -17.34 -17.69
N GLU A 182 -1.75 -17.71 -18.20
CA GLU A 182 -1.22 -19.08 -18.07
C GLU A 182 -0.91 -19.42 -16.60
N GLN A 183 -0.23 -18.51 -15.90
CA GLN A 183 0.11 -18.67 -14.50
C GLN A 183 -1.15 -18.62 -13.62
N ALA A 184 -2.12 -17.77 -13.96
CA ALA A 184 -3.41 -17.73 -13.27
C ALA A 184 -4.16 -19.07 -13.41
N ALA A 185 -4.18 -19.66 -14.62
CA ALA A 185 -4.80 -20.95 -14.87
C ALA A 185 -4.10 -22.09 -14.10
N TRP A 186 -2.76 -22.07 -14.03
CA TRP A 186 -2.01 -23.01 -13.21
C TRP A 186 -2.39 -22.92 -11.73
N CYS A 187 -2.53 -21.69 -11.18
CA CYS A 187 -2.96 -21.50 -9.79
C CYS A 187 -4.39 -22.02 -9.54
N GLU A 188 -5.33 -21.78 -10.45
CA GLU A 188 -6.70 -22.30 -10.33
C GLU A 188 -6.75 -23.84 -10.41
N ALA A 189 -5.96 -24.44 -11.29
CA ALA A 189 -5.85 -25.90 -11.39
C ALA A 189 -5.31 -26.51 -10.09
N ARG A 190 -4.20 -25.99 -9.56
CA ARG A 190 -3.64 -26.46 -8.28
C ARG A 190 -4.61 -26.26 -7.11
N ALA A 191 -5.42 -25.20 -7.13
CA ALA A 191 -6.45 -24.98 -6.12
C ALA A 191 -7.65 -25.93 -6.26
N ALA A 192 -7.84 -26.61 -7.38
CA ALA A 192 -8.91 -27.61 -7.55
C ALA A 192 -8.48 -29.00 -7.06
N ASP A 193 -7.17 -29.27 -7.01
CA ASP A 193 -6.60 -30.57 -6.66
C ASP A 193 -6.32 -30.75 -5.15
N ASP A 194 -6.22 -29.64 -4.39
CA ASP A 194 -6.09 -29.59 -2.91
C ASP A 194 -7.45 -29.47 -2.20
#